data_AF-A0A8H6BN36-F1
#
_entry.id   AF-A0A8H6BN36-F1
#
_cell.length_a   1.000
_cell.length_b   1.000
_cell.length_c   1.000
_cell.angle_alpha   90.00
_cell.angle_beta   90.00
_cell.angle_gamma   90.00
#
_symmetry.space_group_name_H-M   'P 1'
#
loop_
_entity.id
_entity.type
_entity.pdbx_description
1 polymer ?
#
loop_
_entity_poly.entity_id
_entity_poly.type
_entity_poly.pdbx_seq_one_letter_code
_entity_poly.pdbx_strand_id
1 'polypeptide(L)'
;MERSKYKCPFGCGTTIIRLPLDSDFKNRKEDQSRKYVVKQIENANFRFVQCPEENIQSIPSINNDGHIPFYKVDSFWDFDNIGVTKHVGNDKESHELPQIQLVSSGKSLEPVQYQICRYLTCGACDKGAVGFGGYVLNKDKGKRDHVEVNPNDLTYFVSL
;
A
#
# COMPACT_ATOMS: atom_id res chain seq x y z
N MET A 1 18.21 9.89 15.65
CA MET A 1 16.89 9.30 15.99
C MET A 1 16.66 8.13 15.07
N GLU A 2 16.28 6.97 15.62
CA GLU A 2 16.08 5.73 14.85
C GLU A 2 14.70 5.77 14.16
N ARG A 3 14.68 5.69 12.83
CA ARG A 3 13.42 5.62 12.05
C ARG A 3 12.68 4.32 12.36
N SER A 4 11.36 4.40 12.53
CA SER A 4 10.47 3.24 12.69
C SER A 4 10.67 2.26 11.52
N LYS A 5 10.83 0.97 11.82
CA LYS A 5 11.10 -0.07 10.81
C LYS A 5 9.87 -0.96 10.67
N TYR A 6 9.42 -1.13 9.42
CA TYR A 6 8.48 -2.17 9.04
C TYR A 6 9.30 -3.33 8.44
N LYS A 7 9.31 -4.48 9.13
CA LYS A 7 9.92 -5.73 8.68
C LYS A 7 8.96 -6.71 8.01
N CYS A 8 9.51 -7.61 7.21
CA CYS A 8 8.78 -8.67 6.54
C CYS A 8 7.92 -9.50 7.53
N PRO A 9 6.61 -9.69 7.26
CA PRO A 9 5.71 -10.40 8.15
C PRO A 9 5.96 -11.92 8.21
N PHE A 10 6.73 -12.47 7.27
CA PHE A 10 6.95 -13.91 7.15
C PHE A 10 8.17 -14.42 7.92
N GLY A 11 8.69 -13.63 8.87
CA GLY A 11 9.71 -14.06 9.82
C GLY A 11 11.16 -14.02 9.34
N CYS A 12 11.45 -13.51 8.14
CA CYS A 12 12.83 -13.39 7.64
C CYS A 12 13.57 -12.14 8.15
N GLY A 13 12.94 -11.30 8.97
CA GLY A 13 13.55 -10.12 9.61
C GLY A 13 14.00 -9.00 8.66
N THR A 14 13.76 -9.14 7.36
CA THR A 14 14.14 -8.16 6.33
C THR A 14 13.37 -6.86 6.53
N THR A 15 14.06 -5.72 6.54
CA THR A 15 13.39 -4.40 6.59
C THR A 15 12.82 -4.09 5.22
N ILE A 16 11.50 -3.86 5.16
CA ILE A 16 10.77 -3.53 3.94
C ILE A 16 10.85 -2.02 3.68
N ILE A 17 10.55 -1.22 4.70
CA ILE A 17 10.57 0.24 4.63
C ILE A 17 10.89 0.85 5.99
N ARG A 18 11.58 2.00 5.97
CA ARG A 18 11.76 2.86 7.14
C ARG A 18 10.75 4.00 7.08
N LEU A 19 9.85 4.03 8.05
CA LEU A 19 8.83 5.06 8.14
C LEU A 19 9.43 6.37 8.66
N PRO A 20 8.88 7.53 8.25
CA PRO A 20 9.32 8.83 8.75
C PRO A 20 9.14 8.93 10.26
N LEU A 21 9.96 9.76 10.91
CA LEU A 21 9.88 9.99 12.34
C LEU A 21 8.68 10.89 12.67
N ASP A 22 8.10 10.76 13.86
CA ASP A 22 7.05 11.66 14.37
C ASP A 22 7.45 13.15 14.32
N SER A 23 8.74 13.47 14.39
CA SER A 23 9.26 14.83 14.20
C SER A 23 9.09 15.35 12.77
N ASP A 24 9.14 14.47 11.77
CA ASP A 24 8.90 14.81 10.36
C ASP A 24 7.42 15.11 10.10
N PHE A 25 6.52 14.50 10.90
CA PHE A 25 5.08 14.75 10.83
C PHE A 25 4.68 16.14 11.36
N LYS A 26 5.37 16.68 12.38
CA LYS A 26 5.06 18.01 12.95
C LYS A 26 5.38 19.17 12.01
N ASN A 27 6.32 19.00 11.08
CA ASN A 27 6.78 20.06 10.19
C ASN A 27 6.06 20.08 8.83
N ARG A 28 5.36 19.00 8.45
CA ARG A 28 4.53 18.99 7.24
C ARG A 28 3.14 19.53 7.58
N LYS A 29 2.94 20.84 7.41
CA LYS A 29 1.64 21.53 7.63
C LYS A 29 0.46 21.02 6.77
N GLU A 30 0.65 20.02 5.90
CA GLU A 30 -0.38 19.68 4.90
C GLU A 30 -0.46 18.21 4.47
N ASP A 31 0.32 17.28 5.05
CA ASP A 31 0.34 15.92 4.50
C ASP A 31 -0.75 15.05 5.14
N GLN A 32 -1.86 14.98 4.41
CA GLN A 32 -2.99 14.06 4.51
C GLN A 32 -2.57 12.68 5.08
N SER A 33 -3.41 12.09 5.93
CA SER A 33 -3.08 10.85 6.66
C SER A 33 -2.46 9.81 5.73
N ARG A 34 -1.18 9.48 5.95
CA ARG A 34 -0.50 8.39 5.23
C ARG A 34 -1.14 7.03 5.51
N LYS A 35 -1.98 6.96 6.53
CA LYS A 35 -2.75 5.80 6.90
C LYS A 35 -4.11 5.84 6.20
N TYR A 36 -4.44 4.71 5.58
CA TYR A 36 -5.67 4.46 4.88
C TYR A 36 -6.26 3.15 5.41
N VAL A 37 -7.57 2.99 5.33
CA VAL A 37 -8.26 1.73 5.61
C VAL A 37 -9.07 1.33 4.40
N VAL A 38 -9.20 0.03 4.18
CA VAL A 38 -10.06 -0.48 3.11
C VAL A 38 -11.50 -0.14 3.42
N LYS A 39 -12.19 0.56 2.52
CA LYS A 39 -13.66 0.59 2.52
C LYS A 39 -14.15 -0.66 1.81
N GLN A 40 -15.18 -1.30 2.38
CA GLN A 40 -15.79 -2.50 1.82
C GLN A 40 -15.98 -2.37 0.31
N ILE A 41 -15.34 -3.27 -0.43
CA ILE A 41 -15.70 -3.55 -1.81
C ILE A 41 -16.42 -4.87 -1.77
N GLU A 42 -17.69 -4.85 -2.11
CA GLU A 42 -18.48 -6.06 -2.27
C GLU A 42 -17.78 -6.98 -3.30
N ASN A 43 -17.58 -8.25 -2.95
CA ASN A 43 -17.03 -9.30 -3.82
C ASN A 43 -15.54 -9.18 -4.22
N ALA A 44 -14.75 -8.30 -3.62
CA ALA A 44 -13.31 -8.27 -3.85
C ALA A 44 -12.55 -9.30 -2.99
N ASN A 45 -11.86 -10.26 -3.62
CA ASN A 45 -11.06 -11.26 -2.93
C ASN A 45 -9.56 -10.90 -2.99
N PHE A 46 -9.13 -9.95 -2.15
CA PHE A 46 -7.72 -9.64 -1.95
C PHE A 46 -7.22 -10.25 -0.65
N ARG A 47 -6.06 -10.90 -0.70
CA ARG A 47 -5.36 -11.42 0.48
C ARG A 47 -4.05 -10.67 0.67
N PHE A 48 -4.11 -9.60 1.45
CA PHE A 48 -2.92 -8.91 1.92
C PHE A 48 -2.49 -9.50 3.26
N VAL A 49 -1.18 -9.64 3.44
CA VAL A 49 -0.58 -10.07 4.70
C VAL A 49 -0.27 -8.84 5.52
N GLN A 50 -0.96 -8.72 6.64
CA GLN A 50 -0.73 -7.69 7.64
C GLN A 50 0.64 -7.86 8.29
N CYS A 51 1.30 -6.76 8.65
CA CYS A 51 2.50 -6.85 9.46
C CYS A 51 2.12 -7.17 10.90
N PRO A 52 2.64 -8.26 11.48
CA PRO A 52 2.50 -8.48 12.91
C PRO A 52 3.11 -7.31 13.70
N GLU A 53 2.50 -6.94 14.82
CA GLU A 53 2.94 -5.80 15.64
C GLU A 53 4.41 -5.91 16.07
N GLU A 54 4.91 -7.13 16.32
CA GLU A 54 6.31 -7.39 16.66
C GLU A 54 7.32 -7.01 15.56
N ASN A 55 6.85 -6.92 14.31
CA ASN A 55 7.63 -6.53 13.15
C ASN A 55 7.48 -5.03 12.82
N ILE A 56 6.63 -4.33 13.57
CA ILE A 56 6.43 -2.88 13.50
C ILE A 56 7.14 -2.22 14.69
N GLN A 57 8.29 -1.62 14.44
CA GLN A 57 8.95 -0.81 15.46
C GLN A 57 8.32 0.59 15.42
N SER A 58 7.34 0.84 16.31
CA SER A 58 6.67 2.11 16.60
C SER A 58 5.86 2.76 15.47
N ILE A 59 4.61 2.32 15.30
CA ILE A 59 3.55 3.06 14.60
C ILE A 59 2.41 3.31 15.61
N PRO A 60 1.73 4.48 15.59
CA PRO A 60 0.57 4.69 16.46
C PRO A 60 -0.49 3.62 16.23
N SER A 61 -1.02 3.03 17.31
CA SER A 61 -2.05 1.99 17.29
C SER A 61 -3.20 2.38 16.35
N ILE A 62 -3.60 1.43 15.51
CA ILE A 62 -4.73 1.57 14.61
C ILE A 62 -5.93 0.98 15.33
N ASN A 63 -6.98 1.79 15.53
CA ASN A 63 -8.23 1.29 16.06
C ASN A 63 -8.83 0.33 15.02
N ASN A 64 -8.94 -0.95 15.37
CA ASN A 64 -9.28 -2.03 14.45
C ASN A 64 -10.80 -2.27 14.41
N ASP A 65 -11.49 -1.59 13.50
CA ASP A 65 -12.90 -1.85 13.17
C ASP A 65 -13.06 -2.98 12.12
N GLY A 66 -12.14 -3.96 12.10
CA GLY A 66 -12.18 -5.10 11.16
C GLY A 66 -11.71 -4.80 9.73
N HIS A 67 -11.12 -3.62 9.48
CA HIS A 67 -10.56 -3.23 8.18
C HIS A 67 -9.05 -3.47 8.11
N ILE A 68 -8.52 -3.81 6.93
CA ILE A 68 -7.07 -3.90 6.69
C ILE A 68 -6.51 -2.48 6.54
N PRO A 69 -5.58 -2.03 7.41
CA PRO A 69 -4.98 -0.72 7.25
C PRO A 69 -3.80 -0.75 6.28
N PHE A 70 -3.65 0.34 5.55
CA PHE A 70 -2.60 0.57 4.57
C PHE A 70 -1.84 1.84 4.92
N TYR A 71 -0.52 1.79 4.77
CA TYR A 71 0.33 2.95 4.78
C TYR A 71 0.75 3.30 3.36
N LYS A 72 0.39 4.51 2.92
CA LYS A 72 0.82 5.11 1.66
C LYS A 72 2.29 5.48 1.73
N VAL A 73 3.03 5.06 0.71
CA VAL A 73 4.44 5.33 0.53
C VAL A 73 4.61 6.48 -0.47
N ASP A 74 5.52 7.41 -0.19
CA ASP A 74 5.71 8.62 -1.01
C ASP A 74 6.39 8.28 -2.34
N SER A 75 7.41 7.42 -2.29
CA SER A 75 8.16 6.97 -3.47
C SER A 75 8.46 5.48 -3.43
N PHE A 76 8.52 4.83 -4.60
CA PHE A 76 9.03 3.46 -4.72
C PHE A 76 10.44 3.31 -4.13
N TRP A 77 11.25 4.37 -4.21
CA TRP A 77 12.63 4.38 -3.71
C TRP A 77 12.74 4.47 -2.19
N ASP A 78 11.63 4.65 -1.47
CA ASP A 78 11.61 4.61 -0.01
C ASP A 78 11.66 3.17 0.55
N PHE A 79 11.45 2.16 -0.30
CA PHE A 79 11.57 0.76 0.09
C PHE A 79 13.04 0.34 0.19
N ASP A 80 13.37 -0.37 1.28
CA ASP A 80 14.71 -0.94 1.48
C ASP A 80 14.87 -2.26 0.72
N ASN A 81 13.90 -3.18 0.82
CA ASN A 81 13.98 -4.53 0.23
C ASN A 81 12.59 -5.05 -0.19
N ILE A 82 12.07 -4.53 -1.29
CA ILE A 82 10.76 -4.91 -1.83
C ILE A 82 10.88 -5.61 -3.19
N GLY A 83 10.06 -6.65 -3.38
CA GLY A 83 9.78 -7.25 -4.67
C GLY A 83 8.44 -6.79 -5.23
N VAL A 84 8.29 -6.82 -6.55
CA VAL A 84 7.07 -6.39 -7.26
C VAL A 84 6.66 -7.48 -8.24
N THR A 85 5.39 -7.87 -8.24
CA THR A 85 4.89 -8.90 -9.16
C THR A 85 4.84 -8.41 -10.61
N LYS A 86 4.58 -9.35 -11.54
CA LYS A 86 4.11 -9.00 -12.88
C LYS A 86 2.82 -8.16 -12.82
N HIS A 87 2.52 -7.47 -13.91
CA HIS A 87 1.35 -6.60 -13.98
C HIS A 87 0.12 -7.48 -13.89
N VAL A 88 -0.80 -7.13 -13.01
CA VAL A 88 -2.07 -7.85 -12.94
C VAL A 88 -2.83 -7.61 -14.24
N GLY A 89 -3.41 -8.65 -14.84
CA GLY A 89 -4.17 -8.54 -16.11
C GLY A 89 -3.33 -8.43 -17.38
N ASN A 90 -2.06 -8.84 -17.35
CA ASN A 90 -1.27 -9.05 -18.59
C ASN A 90 -1.74 -10.28 -19.40
N ASP A 91 -2.57 -11.14 -18.80
CA ASP A 91 -3.16 -12.27 -19.48
C ASP A 91 -4.43 -11.79 -20.18
N LYS A 92 -4.52 -12.01 -21.49
CA LYS A 92 -5.58 -11.54 -22.41
C LYS A 92 -7.01 -11.99 -22.04
N GLU A 93 -7.19 -12.70 -20.94
CA GLU A 93 -8.41 -13.38 -20.55
C GLU A 93 -9.22 -12.65 -19.47
N SER A 94 -8.68 -11.58 -18.85
CA SER A 94 -9.42 -10.80 -17.85
C SER A 94 -9.45 -9.32 -18.19
N HIS A 95 -10.62 -8.83 -18.60
CA HIS A 95 -10.86 -7.43 -18.91
C HIS A 95 -11.00 -6.52 -17.67
N GLU A 96 -10.98 -7.08 -16.46
CA GLU A 96 -11.21 -6.33 -15.22
C GLU A 96 -10.02 -6.49 -14.27
N LEU A 97 -9.15 -5.47 -14.23
CA LEU A 97 -8.09 -5.42 -13.23
C LEU A 97 -8.69 -5.22 -11.84
N PRO A 98 -8.09 -5.81 -10.80
CA PRO A 98 -8.56 -5.63 -9.43
C PRO A 98 -8.56 -4.17 -9.00
N GLN A 99 -9.59 -3.77 -8.26
CA GLN A 99 -9.76 -2.41 -7.77
C GLN A 99 -9.94 -2.41 -6.26
N ILE A 100 -9.38 -1.40 -5.58
CA ILE A 100 -9.47 -1.23 -4.13
C ILE A 100 -9.97 0.17 -3.76
N GLN A 101 -10.87 0.29 -2.78
CA GLN A 101 -11.33 1.58 -2.24
C GLN A 101 -10.68 1.83 -0.89
N LEU A 102 -10.02 2.97 -0.75
CA LEU A 102 -9.32 3.37 0.46
C LEU A 102 -9.92 4.65 1.04
N VAL A 103 -10.05 4.71 2.36
CA VAL A 103 -10.47 5.89 3.12
C VAL A 103 -9.34 6.32 4.04
N SER A 104 -9.06 7.62 4.08
CA SER A 104 -8.06 8.23 4.96
C SER A 104 -8.45 8.02 6.43
N SER A 105 -7.55 7.43 7.23
CA SER A 105 -7.81 7.23 8.67
C SER A 105 -7.58 8.57 9.40
N GLY A 106 -8.64 9.30 9.71
CA GLY A 106 -8.57 10.50 10.54
C GLY A 106 -9.41 11.70 10.09
N LYS A 107 -10.01 11.66 8.89
CA LYS A 107 -11.05 12.60 8.47
C LYS A 107 -12.06 11.84 7.61
N SER A 108 -13.36 12.13 7.75
CA SER A 108 -14.38 11.61 6.84
C SER A 108 -14.14 12.23 5.46
N LEU A 109 -13.37 11.51 4.65
CA LEU A 109 -13.07 11.85 3.26
C LEU A 109 -13.72 10.82 2.36
N GLU A 110 -14.17 11.28 1.19
CA GLU A 110 -14.71 10.43 0.14
C GLU A 110 -13.74 9.28 -0.17
N PRO A 111 -14.23 8.04 -0.35
CA PRO A 111 -13.38 6.90 -0.68
C PRO A 111 -12.64 7.15 -1.99
N VAL A 112 -11.35 6.87 -2.01
CA VAL A 112 -10.54 6.94 -3.22
C VAL A 112 -10.42 5.55 -3.81
N GLN A 113 -10.84 5.40 -5.06
CA GLN A 113 -10.76 4.14 -5.79
C GLN A 113 -9.41 4.04 -6.50
N TYR A 114 -8.74 2.91 -6.34
CA TYR A 114 -7.47 2.58 -6.97
C TYR A 114 -7.62 1.33 -7.83
N GLN A 115 -6.95 1.31 -8.98
CA GLN A 115 -6.73 0.08 -9.74
C GLN A 115 -5.40 -0.53 -9.32
N ILE A 116 -5.41 -1.79 -8.88
CA ILE A 116 -4.21 -2.52 -8.47
C ILE A 116 -3.50 -3.02 -9.73
N CYS A 117 -2.26 -2.58 -9.91
CA CYS A 117 -1.40 -2.96 -11.02
C CYS A 117 -0.39 -4.03 -10.64
N ARG A 118 0.12 -3.96 -9.40
CA ARG A 118 1.19 -4.83 -8.90
C ARG A 118 0.94 -5.17 -7.44
N TYR A 119 1.25 -6.40 -7.06
CA TYR A 119 1.37 -6.75 -5.65
C TYR A 119 2.81 -6.59 -5.19
N LEU A 120 2.99 -6.24 -3.92
CA LEU A 120 4.30 -6.11 -3.29
C LEU A 120 4.64 -7.41 -2.54
N THR A 121 5.87 -7.87 -2.69
CA THR A 121 6.43 -9.04 -1.99
C THR A 121 7.67 -8.64 -1.19
N CYS A 122 8.05 -9.45 -0.22
CA CYS A 122 9.34 -9.28 0.46
C CYS A 122 10.48 -9.57 -0.53
N GLY A 123 11.43 -8.64 -0.69
CA GLY A 123 12.56 -8.81 -1.62
C GLY A 123 13.56 -9.92 -1.22
N ALA A 124 13.48 -10.46 0.00
CA ALA A 124 14.39 -11.51 0.48
C ALA A 124 13.78 -12.92 0.45
N CYS A 125 12.46 -13.05 0.60
CA CYS A 125 11.81 -14.36 0.68
C CYS A 125 10.68 -14.55 -0.33
N ASP A 126 10.43 -13.56 -1.20
CA ASP A 126 9.41 -13.55 -2.26
C ASP A 126 7.96 -13.79 -1.81
N LYS A 127 7.71 -13.81 -0.50
CA LYS A 127 6.37 -13.98 0.07
C LYS A 127 5.61 -12.65 0.06
N GLY A 128 4.31 -12.73 -0.19
CA GLY A 128 3.40 -11.59 -0.24
C GLY A 128 1.94 -12.06 -0.40
N ALA A 129 0.99 -11.16 -0.64
CA ALA A 129 1.16 -9.72 -0.90
C ALA A 129 1.26 -8.91 0.42
N VAL A 130 2.36 -8.18 0.63
CA VAL A 130 2.50 -7.27 1.79
C VAL A 130 1.92 -5.88 1.53
N GLY A 131 1.43 -5.65 0.32
CA GLY A 131 0.96 -4.35 -0.16
C GLY A 131 0.67 -4.38 -1.65
N PHE A 132 0.45 -3.21 -2.24
CA PHE A 132 0.19 -3.06 -3.66
C PHE A 132 0.72 -1.73 -4.22
N GLY A 133 0.94 -1.71 -5.53
CA GLY A 133 1.11 -0.50 -6.33
C GLY A 133 -0.09 -0.35 -7.27
N GLY A 134 -0.65 0.85 -7.34
CA GLY A 134 -1.83 1.14 -8.16
C GLY A 134 -1.97 2.62 -8.47
N TYR A 135 -2.92 2.97 -9.34
CA TYR A 135 -3.23 4.36 -9.66
C TYR A 135 -4.66 4.70 -9.27
N VAL A 136 -4.87 5.97 -8.93
CA VAL A 136 -6.21 6.52 -8.67
C VAL A 136 -7.06 6.40 -9.93
N LEU A 137 -8.22 5.77 -9.79
CA LEU A 137 -9.30 5.79 -10.76
C LEU A 137 -10.10 7.08 -10.53
N ASN A 138 -9.72 8.13 -11.25
CA ASN A 138 -10.55 9.34 -11.30
C ASN A 138 -11.81 9.02 -12.11
N LYS A 139 -12.98 9.44 -11.63
CA LYS A 139 -14.23 9.38 -12.41
C LYS A 139 -14.13 10.16 -13.74
N ASP A 140 -13.17 11.09 -13.86
CA ASP A 140 -13.11 12.06 -14.96
C ASP A 140 -11.88 11.97 -15.88
N LYS A 141 -10.93 11.05 -15.64
CA LYS A 141 -9.77 10.88 -16.55
C LYS A 141 -9.82 9.50 -17.17
N GLY A 142 -10.00 9.50 -18.49
CA GLY A 142 -10.20 8.32 -19.34
C GLY A 142 -9.18 7.20 -19.12
N LYS A 143 -9.57 6.00 -19.56
CA LYS A 143 -8.81 4.76 -19.49
C LYS A 143 -7.34 5.01 -19.88
N ARG A 144 -6.42 4.85 -18.93
CA ARG A 144 -4.98 4.79 -19.22
C ARG A 144 -4.69 3.40 -19.77
N ASP A 145 -4.00 3.32 -20.92
CA ASP A 145 -3.62 2.04 -21.51
C ASP A 145 -2.76 1.25 -20.52
N HIS A 146 -3.24 0.06 -20.16
CA HIS A 146 -2.72 -0.78 -19.07
C HIS A 146 -1.33 -1.39 -19.33
N VAL A 147 -0.76 -1.17 -20.52
CA VAL A 147 0.40 -1.91 -21.04
C VAL A 147 1.74 -1.21 -20.74
N GLU A 148 1.75 0.10 -20.46
CA GLU A 148 2.98 0.90 -20.30
C GLU A 148 3.03 1.74 -19.01
N VAL A 149 2.51 1.22 -17.90
CA VAL A 149 2.59 1.96 -16.62
C VAL A 149 3.98 1.81 -16.00
N ASN A 150 4.75 2.91 -15.97
CA ASN A 150 6.05 2.96 -15.29
C ASN A 150 5.86 2.75 -13.78
N PRO A 151 6.70 1.94 -13.11
CA PRO A 151 6.64 1.79 -11.66
C PRO A 151 6.64 3.13 -10.89
N ASN A 152 7.34 4.16 -11.38
CA ASN A 152 7.38 5.47 -10.74
C ASN A 152 6.05 6.24 -10.80
N ASP A 153 5.12 5.83 -11.68
CA ASP A 153 3.80 6.47 -11.82
C ASP A 153 2.75 5.83 -10.88
N LEU A 154 3.12 4.77 -10.17
CA LEU A 154 2.24 4.07 -9.24
C LEU A 154 2.28 4.72 -7.85
N THR A 155 1.12 4.77 -7.21
CA THR A 155 1.03 5.01 -5.78
C THR A 155 1.16 3.68 -5.05
N TYR A 156 2.06 3.62 -4.07
CA TYR A 156 2.37 2.40 -3.33
C TYR A 156 1.78 2.42 -1.93
N PHE A 157 1.33 1.25 -1.50
CA PHE A 157 0.75 1.03 -0.19
C PHE A 157 1.28 -0.27 0.42
N VAL A 158 1.59 -0.26 1.71
CA VAL A 158 1.91 -1.47 2.50
C VAL A 158 0.82 -1.74 3.53
N SER A 159 0.43 -2.99 3.69
CA SER A 159 -0.54 -3.40 4.71
C SER A 159 0.14 -3.31 6.07
N LEU A 160 -0.38 -2.51 7.00
CA LEU A 160 0.18 -2.39 8.34
C LEU A 160 -0.38 -3.44 9.27
#